data_AF-A0A2V2VUW8-F1
#
_entry.id   AF-A0A2V2VUW8-F1
#
_cell.length_a   1.000
_cell.length_b   1.000
_cell.length_c   1.000
_cell.angle_alpha   90.00
_cell.angle_beta   90.00
_cell.angle_gamma   90.00
#
_symmetry.space_group_name_H-M   'P 1'
#
loop_
_entity.id
_entity.type
_entity.pdbx_description
1 polymer ?
#
loop_
_entity_poly.entity_id
_entity_poly.type
_entity_poly.pdbx_seq_one_letter_code
_entity_poly.pdbx_strand_id
1 'polypeptide(L)'
;MCVWMKRDQPVQQQAEYWREVKGRMNKLGPILRYIFDEGSYNHWIGDCHSFVDWTTSREIGGYFAFGTSKMWEGNKALEYLARIVRVRGERNGESPFNVPITDYLASKTLCKLKTLMTQAEFNLFESRIGLSHARNFGKCVHVCIFECGLHGCNKT
;
A
#
# COMPACT_ATOMS: atom_id res chain seq x y z
N MET A 1 -8.38 20.01 6.28
CA MET A 1 -8.74 18.83 7.09
C MET A 1 -8.48 19.18 8.55
N CYS A 2 -9.55 19.40 9.31
CA CYS A 2 -9.44 19.93 10.66
C CYS A 2 -9.27 18.78 11.66
N VAL A 3 -8.11 18.73 12.31
CA VAL A 3 -7.75 17.86 13.46
C VAL A 3 -8.69 18.04 14.68
N TRP A 4 -9.74 18.85 14.55
CA TRP A 4 -10.52 19.44 15.64
C TRP A 4 -12.01 19.05 15.65
N MET A 5 -12.46 18.15 14.77
CA MET A 5 -13.89 17.81 14.62
C MET A 5 -14.59 17.24 15.87
N LYS A 6 -13.84 16.70 16.84
CA LYS A 6 -14.39 16.03 18.04
C LYS A 6 -13.87 16.62 19.35
N ARG A 7 -13.29 17.83 19.33
CA ARG A 7 -12.71 18.46 20.53
C ARG A 7 -13.75 18.73 21.63
N ASP A 8 -15.00 18.95 21.25
CA ASP A 8 -16.08 19.31 22.18
C ASP A 8 -16.76 18.09 22.82
N GLN A 9 -16.36 16.88 22.43
CA GLN A 9 -16.91 15.63 22.98
C GLN A 9 -16.24 15.25 24.30
N PRO A 10 -16.88 14.41 25.13
CA PRO A 10 -16.26 13.86 26.34
C PRO A 10 -14.92 13.17 26.06
N VAL A 11 -13.98 13.26 27.02
CA VAL A 11 -12.61 12.72 26.89
C VAL A 11 -12.60 11.24 26.48
N GLN A 12 -13.53 10.44 27.00
CA GLN A 12 -13.63 9.03 26.65
C GLN A 12 -13.95 8.81 25.16
N GLN A 13 -14.89 9.58 24.61
CA GLN A 13 -15.22 9.50 23.18
C GLN A 13 -14.07 9.99 22.29
N GLN A 14 -13.31 10.98 22.75
CA GLN A 14 -12.10 11.42 22.06
C GLN A 14 -11.06 10.29 22.01
N ALA A 15 -10.84 9.58 23.12
CA ALA A 15 -9.90 8.46 23.17
C ALA A 15 -10.30 7.32 22.24
N GLU A 16 -11.59 6.98 22.18
CA GLU A 16 -12.13 5.98 21.27
C GLU A 16 -11.94 6.39 19.80
N TYR A 17 -12.26 7.64 19.46
CA TYR A 17 -12.05 8.17 18.10
C TYR A 17 -10.57 8.12 17.68
N TRP A 18 -9.66 8.54 18.56
CA TRP A 18 -8.21 8.47 18.27
C TRP A 18 -7.70 7.05 18.12
N ARG A 19 -8.28 6.08 18.84
CA ARG A 19 -7.98 4.65 18.66
C ARG A 19 -8.39 4.16 17.28
N GLU A 20 -9.56 4.57 16.78
CA GLU A 20 -10.00 4.26 15.42
C GLU A 20 -9.12 4.91 14.35
N VAL A 21 -8.84 6.21 14.49
CA VAL A 21 -7.95 6.95 13.58
C VAL A 21 -6.59 6.29 13.50
N LYS A 22 -5.99 5.89 14.63
CA LYS A 22 -4.73 5.15 14.66
C LYS A 22 -4.84 3.79 13.96
N GLY A 23 -5.95 3.07 14.16
CA GLY A 23 -6.24 1.84 13.44
C GLY A 23 -6.31 2.03 11.92
N ARG A 24 -6.95 3.10 11.46
CA ARG A 24 -7.04 3.47 10.04
C ARG A 24 -5.69 3.92 9.48
N MET A 25 -4.89 4.69 10.23
CA MET A 25 -3.53 5.08 9.84
C MET A 25 -2.61 3.86 9.63
N ASN A 26 -2.72 2.85 10.49
CA ASN A 26 -1.98 1.60 10.32
C ASN A 26 -2.41 0.85 9.05
N LYS A 27 -3.67 1.01 8.61
CA LYS A 27 -4.24 0.37 7.41
C LYS A 27 -4.16 1.19 6.12
N LEU A 28 -3.88 2.49 6.16
CA LEU A 28 -3.82 3.33 4.95
C LEU A 28 -2.51 4.11 4.82
N GLY A 29 -1.63 4.06 5.81
CA GLY A 29 -0.52 4.99 5.89
C GLY A 29 -0.99 6.44 6.02
N PRO A 30 -0.13 7.44 5.77
CA PRO A 30 -0.42 8.86 6.03
C PRO A 30 -1.34 9.53 5.00
N ILE A 31 -2.18 8.78 4.25
CA ILE A 31 -3.13 9.38 3.31
C ILE A 31 -4.27 10.03 4.09
N LEU A 32 -4.02 11.25 4.56
CA LEU A 32 -4.87 12.01 5.48
C LEU A 32 -6.34 12.10 5.01
N ARG A 33 -6.58 12.09 3.69
CA ARG A 33 -7.88 12.42 3.08
C ARG A 33 -9.04 11.52 3.48
N TYR A 34 -8.79 10.26 3.80
CA TYR A 34 -9.83 9.28 4.10
C TYR A 34 -9.85 8.79 5.55
N ILE A 35 -8.87 9.18 6.38
CA ILE A 35 -8.67 8.57 7.72
C ILE A 35 -9.67 9.09 8.76
N PHE A 36 -10.09 10.34 8.63
CA PHE A 36 -10.92 11.02 9.64
C PHE A 36 -12.40 10.65 9.59
N ASP A 37 -12.88 10.17 8.44
CA ASP A 37 -14.28 9.79 8.21
C ASP A 37 -14.38 8.31 7.87
N GLU A 38 -15.24 7.57 8.58
CA GLU A 38 -15.38 6.13 8.40
C GLU A 38 -15.96 5.75 7.04
N GLY A 39 -16.98 6.49 6.57
CA GLY A 39 -17.59 6.25 5.27
C GLY A 39 -16.58 6.42 4.13
N SER A 40 -15.84 7.53 4.16
CA SER A 40 -14.77 7.84 3.22
C SER A 40 -13.65 6.79 3.26
N TYR A 41 -13.25 6.34 4.47
CA TYR A 41 -12.27 5.26 4.65
C TYR A 41 -12.74 3.96 4.00
N ASN A 42 -13.97 3.52 4.31
CA ASN A 42 -14.51 2.25 3.83
C ASN A 42 -14.72 2.27 2.32
N HIS A 43 -15.23 3.39 1.78
CA HIS A 43 -15.39 3.59 0.34
C HIS A 43 -14.04 3.48 -0.38
N TRP A 44 -13.03 4.19 0.10
CA TRP A 44 -11.68 4.16 -0.48
C TRP A 44 -11.05 2.76 -0.47
N ILE A 45 -11.12 2.05 0.66
CA ILE A 45 -10.63 0.66 0.73
C ILE A 45 -11.39 -0.25 -0.23
N GLY A 46 -12.71 -0.07 -0.36
CA GLY A 46 -13.53 -0.76 -1.35
C GLY A 46 -13.00 -0.54 -2.77
N ASP A 47 -12.77 0.72 -3.15
CA ASP A 47 -12.24 1.08 -4.46
C ASP A 47 -10.86 0.47 -4.71
N CYS A 48 -9.98 0.45 -3.71
CA CYS A 48 -8.67 -0.21 -3.81
C CYS A 48 -8.82 -1.71 -4.16
N HIS A 49 -9.74 -2.40 -3.48
CA HIS A 49 -9.99 -3.81 -3.73
C HIS A 49 -10.58 -4.05 -5.11
N SER A 50 -11.59 -3.28 -5.50
CA SER A 50 -12.22 -3.36 -6.81
C SER A 50 -11.23 -3.06 -7.94
N PHE A 51 -10.35 -2.08 -7.76
CA PHE A 51 -9.32 -1.73 -8.74
C PHE A 51 -8.35 -2.90 -8.99
N VAL A 52 -7.88 -3.57 -7.93
CA VAL A 52 -7.04 -4.78 -8.10
C VAL A 52 -7.82 -5.88 -8.81
N ASP A 53 -9.07 -6.13 -8.41
CA ASP A 53 -9.88 -7.21 -9.00
C ASP A 53 -10.16 -6.97 -10.49
N TRP A 54 -10.39 -5.72 -10.89
CA TRP A 54 -10.67 -5.31 -12.27
C TRP A 54 -9.42 -5.13 -13.13
N THR A 55 -8.23 -5.16 -12.54
CA THR A 55 -6.98 -4.99 -13.28
C THR A 55 -6.88 -6.02 -14.41
N THR A 56 -6.59 -5.52 -15.61
CA THR A 56 -6.39 -6.30 -16.83
C THR A 56 -4.93 -6.29 -17.28
N SER A 57 -4.58 -7.12 -18.27
CA SER A 57 -3.23 -7.16 -18.84
C SER A 57 -2.77 -5.82 -19.41
N ARG A 58 -3.72 -5.01 -19.92
CA ARG A 58 -3.45 -3.67 -20.46
C ARG A 58 -3.00 -2.67 -19.39
N GLU A 59 -3.38 -2.89 -18.13
CA GLU A 59 -3.15 -1.95 -17.03
C GLU A 59 -1.90 -2.29 -16.21
N ILE A 60 -1.28 -3.46 -16.46
CA ILE A 60 -0.05 -3.91 -15.77
C ILE A 60 1.04 -2.84 -15.83
N GLY A 61 1.15 -2.11 -16.94
CA GLY A 61 2.14 -1.05 -17.16
C GLY A 61 2.22 -0.04 -16.00
N GLY A 62 1.07 0.31 -15.40
CA GLY A 62 1.00 1.25 -14.28
C GLY A 62 1.68 0.73 -13.01
N TYR A 63 1.63 -0.58 -12.77
CA TYR A 63 2.20 -1.20 -11.57
C TYR A 63 3.73 -1.14 -11.57
N PHE A 64 4.40 -1.09 -12.73
CA PHE A 64 5.86 -0.97 -12.77
C PHE A 64 6.43 0.32 -12.16
N ALA A 65 5.58 1.28 -11.78
CA ALA A 65 5.98 2.47 -11.05
C ALA A 65 6.17 2.23 -9.53
N PHE A 66 5.70 1.10 -8.99
CA PHE A 66 6.05 0.69 -7.64
C PHE A 66 7.55 0.37 -7.51
N GLY A 67 8.12 0.67 -6.35
CA GLY A 67 9.55 0.56 -6.09
C GLY A 67 10.39 1.59 -6.82
N THR A 68 9.76 2.65 -7.36
CA THR A 68 10.44 3.76 -8.04
C THR A 68 10.05 5.10 -7.41
N SER A 69 10.76 6.17 -7.77
CA SER A 69 10.44 7.56 -7.44
C SER A 69 9.52 8.23 -8.45
N LYS A 70 8.87 7.47 -9.36
CA LYS A 70 7.97 8.03 -10.37
C LYS A 70 6.81 8.78 -9.73
N MET A 71 6.47 9.91 -10.31
CA MET A 71 5.30 10.71 -9.93
C MET A 71 4.00 9.92 -10.17
N TRP A 72 2.97 10.26 -9.41
CA TRP A 72 1.65 9.59 -9.48
C TRP A 72 0.81 10.07 -10.68
N GLU A 73 1.25 11.12 -11.37
CA GLU A 73 0.46 11.76 -12.43
C GLU A 73 0.06 10.77 -13.53
N GLY A 74 -1.26 10.62 -13.73
CA GLY A 74 -1.83 9.70 -14.71
C GLY A 74 -1.73 8.21 -14.35
N ASN A 75 -1.22 7.85 -13.18
CA ASN A 75 -1.06 6.46 -12.77
C ASN A 75 -2.07 6.06 -11.68
N LYS A 76 -3.20 5.49 -12.10
CA LYS A 76 -4.27 5.00 -11.21
C LYS A 76 -3.79 3.96 -10.20
N ALA A 77 -2.82 3.10 -10.58
CA ALA A 77 -2.31 2.09 -9.65
C ALA A 77 -1.59 2.75 -8.47
N LEU A 78 -0.83 3.83 -8.71
CA LEU A 78 -0.22 4.58 -7.61
C LEU A 78 -1.25 5.35 -6.79
N GLU A 79 -2.22 5.98 -7.46
CA GLU A 79 -3.28 6.73 -6.80
C GLU A 79 -4.06 5.88 -5.80
N TYR A 80 -4.46 4.66 -6.19
CA TYR A 80 -5.25 3.77 -5.35
C TYR A 80 -4.41 2.92 -4.40
N LEU A 81 -3.22 2.48 -4.80
CA LEU A 81 -2.54 1.37 -4.13
C LEU A 81 -1.16 1.73 -3.55
N ALA A 82 -0.66 2.95 -3.78
CA ALA A 82 0.64 3.35 -3.27
C ALA A 82 0.56 4.37 -2.13
N ARG A 83 1.62 4.35 -1.31
CA ARG A 83 2.03 5.45 -0.43
C ARG A 83 3.48 5.79 -0.73
N ILE A 84 3.87 7.03 -0.45
CA ILE A 84 5.25 7.47 -0.60
C ILE A 84 5.99 7.24 0.72
N VAL A 85 7.09 6.51 0.66
CA VAL A 85 8.05 6.40 1.76
C VAL A 85 9.34 7.08 1.37
N ARG A 86 10.06 7.65 2.34
CA ARG A 86 11.38 8.23 2.13
C ARG A 86 12.43 7.21 2.56
N VAL A 87 13.31 6.84 1.64
CA VAL A 87 14.41 5.91 1.89
C VAL A 87 15.70 6.70 1.94
N ARG A 88 16.46 6.55 3.02
CA ARG A 88 17.81 7.11 3.14
C ARG A 88 18.84 6.13 2.57
N GLY A 89 19.56 6.56 1.56
CA GLY A 89 20.67 5.81 0.98
C GLY A 89 21.96 5.94 1.79
N GLU A 90 22.95 5.10 1.47
CA GLU A 90 24.25 5.00 2.15
C GLU A 90 25.02 6.33 2.18
N ARG A 91 24.84 7.17 1.15
CA ARG A 91 25.47 8.49 1.04
C ARG A 91 24.66 9.62 1.67
N ASN A 92 23.76 9.31 2.62
CA ASN A 92 22.85 10.26 3.25
C ASN A 92 21.86 10.98 2.30
N GLY A 93 21.74 10.53 1.05
CA GLY A 93 20.70 11.00 0.13
C GLY A 93 19.35 10.38 0.50
N GLU A 94 18.29 11.19 0.54
CA GLU A 94 16.92 10.71 0.71
C GLU A 94 16.19 10.70 -0.63
N SER A 95 15.54 9.58 -0.94
CA SER A 95 14.73 9.45 -2.15
C SER A 95 13.33 8.95 -1.81
N PRO A 96 12.28 9.52 -2.43
CA PRO A 96 10.92 9.00 -2.29
C PRO A 96 10.75 7.72 -3.12
N PHE A 97 10.03 6.75 -2.57
CA PHE A 97 9.67 5.51 -3.24
C PHE A 97 8.19 5.23 -3.07
N ASN A 98 7.57 4.77 -4.16
CA ASN A 98 6.21 4.25 -4.15
C ASN A 98 6.20 2.83 -3.61
N VAL A 99 5.55 2.61 -2.48
CA VAL A 99 5.36 1.28 -1.89
C VAL A 99 3.87 1.02 -1.70
N PRO A 100 3.44 -0.25 -1.61
CA PRO A 100 2.06 -0.57 -1.30
C PRO A 100 1.57 0.13 -0.03
N ILE A 101 0.29 0.50 -0.02
CA ILE A 101 -0.37 1.13 1.14
C ILE A 101 -0.33 0.21 2.36
N THR A 102 -0.63 -1.08 2.17
CA THR A 102 -0.57 -2.13 3.20
C THR A 102 -0.01 -3.42 2.67
N ASP A 103 0.46 -4.28 3.58
CA ASP A 103 0.87 -5.65 3.27
C ASP A 103 -0.28 -6.48 2.67
N TYR A 104 -1.52 -6.24 3.11
CA TYR A 104 -2.69 -6.95 2.59
C TYR A 104 -2.97 -6.57 1.13
N LEU A 105 -3.01 -5.27 0.82
CA LEU A 105 -3.17 -4.80 -0.56
C LEU A 105 -1.97 -5.18 -1.43
N ALA A 106 -0.75 -5.17 -0.88
CA ALA A 106 0.44 -5.66 -1.55
C ALA A 106 0.27 -7.14 -1.98
N SER A 107 -0.13 -7.99 -1.04
CA SER A 107 -0.31 -9.43 -1.28
C SER A 107 -1.41 -9.68 -2.32
N LYS A 108 -2.55 -9.00 -2.21
CA LYS A 108 -3.64 -9.10 -3.18
C LYS A 108 -3.18 -8.68 -4.59
N THR A 109 -2.46 -7.55 -4.67
CA THR A 109 -1.88 -7.04 -5.92
C THR A 109 -0.92 -8.05 -6.53
N LEU A 110 0.00 -8.62 -5.73
CA LEU A 110 0.96 -9.62 -6.20
C LEU A 110 0.27 -10.88 -6.75
N CYS A 111 -0.74 -11.42 -6.05
CA CYS A 111 -1.50 -12.55 -6.59
C CYS A 111 -2.18 -12.20 -7.92
N LYS A 112 -2.78 -11.01 -8.04
CA LYS A 112 -3.40 -10.57 -9.30
C LYS A 112 -2.38 -10.42 -10.42
N LEU A 113 -1.23 -9.78 -10.16
CA LEU A 113 -0.21 -9.57 -11.19
C LEU A 113 0.44 -10.88 -11.64
N LYS A 114 0.60 -11.85 -10.75
CA LYS A 114 1.13 -13.17 -11.08
C LYS A 114 0.29 -13.90 -12.14
N THR A 115 -1.03 -13.69 -12.17
CA THR A 115 -1.90 -14.31 -13.18
C THR A 115 -1.89 -13.57 -14.51
N LEU A 116 -1.41 -12.32 -14.54
CA LEU A 116 -1.43 -11.45 -15.71
C LEU A 116 -0.06 -11.27 -16.38
N MET A 117 1.02 -11.41 -15.63
CA MET A 117 2.40 -11.24 -16.08
C MET A 117 3.03 -12.57 -16.52
N THR A 118 4.03 -12.48 -17.40
CA THR A 118 4.99 -13.56 -17.57
C THR A 118 5.83 -13.74 -16.30
N GLN A 119 6.40 -14.94 -16.11
CA GLN A 119 7.27 -15.21 -14.96
C GLN A 119 8.46 -14.23 -14.89
N ALA A 120 9.03 -13.84 -16.04
CA ALA A 120 10.15 -12.92 -16.10
C ALA A 120 9.76 -11.50 -15.66
N GLU A 121 8.60 -11.00 -16.12
CA GLU A 121 8.06 -9.70 -15.70
C GLU A 121 7.73 -9.68 -14.20
N PHE A 122 7.13 -10.76 -13.70
CA PHE A 122 6.79 -10.90 -12.29
C PHE A 122 8.05 -10.90 -11.40
N ASN A 123 9.08 -11.66 -11.77
CA ASN A 123 10.36 -11.68 -11.05
C ASN A 123 11.03 -10.29 -11.04
N LEU A 124 10.97 -9.57 -12.17
CA LEU A 124 11.49 -8.21 -12.26
C LEU A 124 10.71 -7.25 -11.34
N PHE A 125 9.38 -7.38 -11.29
CA PHE A 125 8.52 -6.60 -10.42
C PHE A 125 8.84 -6.87 -8.94
N GLU A 126 8.85 -8.14 -8.52
CA GLU A 126 9.15 -8.52 -7.13
C GLU A 126 10.52 -8.03 -6.66
N SER A 127 11.55 -8.12 -7.51
CA SER A 127 12.88 -7.61 -7.19
C SER A 127 12.84 -6.12 -6.80
N ARG A 128 12.11 -5.29 -7.56
CA ARG A 128 11.99 -3.84 -7.29
C ARG A 128 11.21 -3.56 -6.00
N ILE A 129 10.13 -4.30 -5.76
CA ILE A 129 9.32 -4.17 -4.54
C ILE A 129 10.12 -4.62 -3.32
N GLY A 130 10.79 -5.77 -3.38
CA GLY A 130 11.56 -6.36 -2.29
C GLY A 130 12.76 -5.50 -1.87
N LEU A 131 13.46 -4.90 -2.84
CA LEU A 131 14.51 -3.90 -2.58
C LEU A 131 14.00 -2.69 -1.79
N SER A 132 12.74 -2.29 -2.01
CA SER A 132 12.11 -1.17 -1.29
C SER A 132 11.69 -1.56 0.12
N HIS A 133 11.27 -2.80 0.36
CA HIS A 133 10.91 -3.29 1.70
C HIS A 133 12.14 -3.52 2.58
N ALA A 134 13.21 -4.11 2.02
CA ALA A 134 14.45 -4.39 2.75
C ALA A 134 15.22 -3.13 3.19
N ARG A 135 15.13 -2.03 2.43
CA ARG A 135 15.81 -0.76 2.77
C ARG A 135 15.07 0.10 3.80
N ASN A 136 13.77 -0.14 4.03
CA ASN A 136 12.93 0.70 4.91
C ASN A 136 12.70 0.10 6.30
N PHE A 137 12.86 -1.20 6.48
CA PHE A 137 12.78 -1.83 7.79
C PHE A 137 14.18 -2.21 8.26
N GLY A 138 14.77 -1.32 9.05
CA GLY A 138 15.99 -1.65 9.80
C GLY A 138 15.78 -2.95 10.58
N LYS A 139 16.48 -4.00 10.15
CA LYS A 139 16.74 -5.26 10.88
C LYS A 139 15.61 -5.72 11.81
N CYS A 140 14.53 -6.31 11.26
CA CYS A 140 13.69 -7.27 11.99
C CYS A 140 12.89 -8.14 11.00
N VAL A 141 13.32 -9.40 10.91
CA VAL A 141 12.48 -10.62 10.93
C VAL A 141 11.50 -10.86 9.77
N HIS A 142 11.70 -12.02 9.12
CA HIS A 142 10.83 -12.75 8.20
C HIS A 142 10.70 -12.23 6.75
N VAL A 143 11.75 -12.50 5.97
CA VAL A 143 11.58 -13.07 4.62
C VAL A 143 10.85 -14.41 4.75
N CYS A 144 9.56 -14.39 5.06
CA CYS A 144 8.70 -15.58 5.04
C CYS A 144 7.34 -15.35 4.36
N ILE A 145 7.07 -14.15 3.82
CA ILE A 145 5.76 -13.87 3.20
C ILE A 145 5.68 -14.39 1.75
N PHE A 146 6.79 -14.70 1.06
CA PHE A 146 6.72 -15.14 -0.34
C PHE A 146 6.47 -16.64 -0.56
N GLU A 147 6.71 -17.52 0.43
CA GLU A 147 6.42 -18.96 0.25
C GLU A 147 5.07 -19.41 0.84
N CYS A 148 4.56 -18.79 1.91
CA CYS A 148 3.31 -19.24 2.53
C CYS A 148 2.02 -18.73 1.86
N GLY A 149 2.06 -17.67 1.04
CA GLY A 149 0.87 -17.09 0.41
C GLY A 149 0.48 -17.70 -0.95
N LEU A 150 1.44 -18.28 -1.68
CA LEU A 150 1.19 -18.77 -3.04
C LEU A 150 0.39 -20.09 -3.08
N HIS A 151 0.36 -20.87 -2.00
CA HIS A 151 -0.49 -22.05 -1.89
C HIS A 151 -1.99 -21.73 -1.70
N GLY A 152 -2.34 -20.49 -1.32
CA GLY A 152 -3.73 -20.06 -1.12
C GLY A 152 -4.41 -19.48 -2.37
N CYS A 153 -3.65 -19.01 -3.37
CA CYS A 153 -4.21 -18.43 -4.59
C CYS A 153 -4.65 -19.50 -5.63
N ASN A 154 -4.68 -20.79 -5.27
CA ASN A 154 -4.99 -21.91 -6.16
C ASN A 154 -6.18 -22.78 -5.70
N LYS A 155 -7.19 -22.18 -5.07
CA LYS A 155 -8.47 -22.85 -4.81
C LYS A 155 -9.62 -22.05 -5.43
N THR A 156 -9.87 -22.31 -6.71
CA THR A 156 -11.22 -22.33 -7.29
C THR A 156 -11.93 -23.60 -6.85
#